data_AF-A0A1E3YID5-F1
#
_entry.id   AF-A0A1E3YID5-F1
#
_cell.length_a   1.000
_cell.length_b   1.000
_cell.length_c   1.000
_cell.angle_alpha   90.00
_cell.angle_beta   90.00
_cell.angle_gamma   90.00
#
_symmetry.space_group_name_H-M   'P 1'
#
loop_
_entity.id
_entity.type
_entity.pdbx_description
1 polymer ?
#
loop_
_entity_poly.entity_id
_entity_poly.type
_entity_poly.pdbx_seq_one_letter_code
_entity_poly.pdbx_strand_id
1 'polypeptide(L)' 'MQIAKWGNSLAVRLPASVVEALDLKEGDHIEIRAADWRELDVARKPTPDDLLQRLRAFRGRLPADFKFDRDEANGR' A
#
# COMPACT_ATOMS: atom_id res chain seq x y z
N MET A 1 -7.79 -21.65 9.46
CA MET A 1 -8.15 -21.39 8.04
C MET A 1 -7.50 -22.46 7.19
N GLN A 2 -8.11 -22.86 6.08
CA GLN A 2 -7.52 -23.84 5.15
C GLN A 2 -7.39 -23.21 3.77
N ILE A 3 -6.35 -23.61 3.06
CA ILE A 3 -6.15 -23.22 1.67
C ILE A 3 -7.16 -23.98 0.82
N ALA A 4 -7.86 -23.27 -0.07
CA ALA A 4 -8.76 -23.83 -1.05
C ALA A 4 -8.22 -23.59 -2.47
N LYS A 5 -8.69 -24.37 -3.44
CA LYS A 5 -8.39 -24.14 -4.86
C LYS A 5 -9.46 -23.23 -5.47
N TRP A 6 -9.05 -22.18 -6.17
CA TRP A 6 -9.92 -21.32 -6.95
C TRP A 6 -9.36 -21.19 -8.37
N GLY A 7 -9.99 -21.89 -9.32
CA GLY A 7 -9.47 -22.03 -10.67
C GLY A 7 -8.07 -22.67 -10.68
N ASN A 8 -7.10 -21.96 -11.27
CA ASN A 8 -5.68 -22.38 -11.30
C ASN A 8 -4.86 -21.85 -10.12
N SER A 9 -5.49 -21.16 -9.17
CA SER A 9 -4.84 -20.51 -8.04
C SER A 9 -5.27 -21.11 -6.70
N LEU A 10 -4.53 -20.75 -5.65
CA LEU A 10 -4.89 -21.04 -4.26
C LEU A 10 -5.53 -19.81 -3.62
N ALA A 11 -6.51 -20.04 -2.74
CA ALA A 11 -7.25 -19.02 -2.05
C ALA A 11 -7.29 -19.30 -0.54
N VAL A 12 -7.25 -18.23 0.24
CA VAL A 12 -7.55 -18.24 1.67
C VAL A 12 -8.72 -17.31 1.92
N ARG A 13 -9.56 -17.62 2.90
CA ARG A 13 -10.55 -16.65 3.37
C ARG A 13 -9.80 -15.54 4.13
N LEU A 14 -10.33 -14.33 4.15
CA LEU A 14 -9.84 -13.29 5.05
C LEU A 14 -10.79 -13.21 6.26
N PRO A 15 -10.28 -13.18 7.50
CA PRO A 15 -11.11 -12.93 8.68
C PRO A 15 -11.83 -11.58 8.58
N ALA A 16 -13.04 -11.48 9.14
CA ALA A 16 -13.83 -10.24 9.11
C ALA A 16 -13.07 -9.04 9.70
N SER A 17 -12.30 -9.26 10.77
CA SER A 17 -11.45 -8.23 11.38
C SER A 17 -10.42 -7.63 10.42
N VAL A 18 -9.86 -8.43 9.50
CA VAL A 18 -8.90 -7.94 8.49
C VAL A 18 -9.62 -7.17 7.39
N VAL A 19 -10.79 -7.67 6.95
CA VAL A 19 -11.64 -7.00 5.95
C VAL A 19 -12.06 -5.62 6.44
N GLU A 20 -12.51 -5.52 7.70
CA GLU A 20 -12.92 -4.26 8.32
C GLU A 20 -11.73 -3.31 8.53
N ALA A 21 -10.61 -3.80 9.06
CA ALA A 21 -9.44 -2.97 9.34
C ALA A 21 -8.83 -2.35 8.09
N LEU A 22 -8.90 -3.05 6.95
CA LEU A 22 -8.39 -2.59 5.66
C LEU A 22 -9.48 -1.97 4.77
N ASP A 23 -10.73 -1.89 5.25
CA ASP A 23 -11.93 -1.47 4.50
C ASP A 23 -11.97 -2.10 3.09
N LEU A 24 -11.84 -3.43 3.04
CA LEU A 24 -11.84 -4.20 1.79
C LEU A 24 -13.26 -4.47 1.32
N LYS A 25 -13.47 -4.30 0.02
CA LYS A 25 -14.75 -4.57 -0.66
C LYS A 25 -14.54 -5.54 -1.81
N GLU A 26 -15.64 -6.14 -2.27
CA GLU A 26 -15.58 -6.98 -3.47
C GLU A 26 -15.08 -6.14 -4.66
N GLY A 27 -14.12 -6.68 -5.41
CA GLY A 27 -13.47 -5.98 -6.53
C GLY A 27 -12.24 -5.15 -6.14
N ASP A 28 -11.93 -5.01 -4.85
CA ASP A 28 -10.72 -4.33 -4.42
C ASP A 28 -9.46 -5.08 -4.80
N HIS A 29 -8.43 -4.31 -5.14
CA HIS A 29 -7.10 -4.84 -5.40
C HIS A 29 -6.31 -4.89 -4.09
N ILE A 30 -5.88 -6.09 -3.73
CA ILE A 30 -5.02 -6.34 -2.59
C ILE A 30 -3.65 -6.84 -3.05
N GLU A 31 -2.63 -6.53 -2.28
CA GLU A 31 -1.30 -7.13 -2.40
C GLU A 31 -1.05 -8.03 -1.20
N ILE A 32 -0.58 -9.25 -1.47
CA ILE A 32 -0.12 -10.19 -0.45
C ILE A 32 1.38 -10.35 -0.60
N ARG A 33 2.13 -10.10 0.47
CA ARG A 33 3.60 -10.27 0.50
C ARG A 33 3.99 -11.23 1.61
N ALA A 34 5.08 -11.96 1.43
CA ALA A 34 5.72 -12.69 2.52
C ALA A 34 6.46 -11.67 3.40
N ALA A 35 6.02 -11.52 4.64
CA ALA A 35 6.66 -10.64 5.61
C ALA A 35 7.88 -11.31 6.24
N ASP A 36 7.75 -12.61 6.57
CA ASP A 36 8.79 -13.46 7.14
C ASP A 36 8.46 -14.96 6.92
N TRP A 37 9.19 -15.86 7.58
CA TRP A 37 8.97 -17.30 7.55
C TRP A 37 7.56 -17.66 8.03
N ARG A 38 6.71 -18.00 7.06
CA ARG A 38 5.28 -18.37 7.25
C ARG A 38 4.38 -17.21 7.68
N GLU A 39 4.83 -15.97 7.53
CA GLU A 39 4.02 -14.78 7.77
C GLU A 39 3.63 -14.11 6.45
N LEU A 40 2.35 -13.78 6.31
CA LEU A 40 1.79 -13.09 5.15
C LEU A 40 1.23 -11.75 5.58
N ASP A 41 1.68 -10.70 4.91
CA ASP A 41 1.11 -9.37 5.04
C ASP A 41 0.10 -9.14 3.91
N VAL A 42 -1.09 -8.67 4.30
CA VAL A 42 -2.15 -8.26 3.39
C VAL A 42 -2.29 -6.75 3.47
N ALA A 43 -2.17 -6.09 2.33
CA ALA A 43 -2.38 -4.65 2.25
C ALA A 43 -3.35 -4.32 1.12
N ARG A 44 -4.27 -3.38 1.38
CA ARG A 44 -5.03 -2.73 0.31
C ARG A 44 -4.08 -1.85 -0.49
N LYS A 45 -4.21 -1.87 -1.81
CA LYS A 45 -3.47 -0.93 -2.67
C LYS A 45 -3.85 0.52 -2.31
N PRO A 46 -2.89 1.42 -2.09
CA PRO A 46 -3.21 2.81 -1.77
C PRO A 46 -3.93 3.47 -2.95
N THR A 47 -4.96 4.24 -2.65
CA THR A 47 -5.66 5.09 -3.62
C THR A 47 -4.83 6.34 -3.92
N PRO A 48 -5.11 7.06 -5.04
CA PRO A 48 -4.49 8.36 -5.28
C PRO A 48 -4.67 9.35 -4.12
N ASP A 49 -5.82 9.33 -3.45
CA ASP A 49 -6.09 10.18 -2.29
C ASP A 49 -5.27 9.77 -1.06
N ASP A 50 -5.10 8.47 -0.80
CA ASP A 50 -4.21 7.96 0.25
C ASP A 50 -2.76 8.44 0.03
N LEU A 51 -2.30 8.41 -1.23
CA LEU A 51 -0.96 8.88 -1.61
C LEU A 51 -0.83 10.38 -1.42
N LEU A 52 -1.83 11.17 -1.85
CA LEU A 52 -1.84 12.61 -1.63
C LEU A 52 -1.86 12.96 -0.14
N GLN A 53 -2.62 12.24 0.67
CA GLN A 53 -2.64 12.44 2.12
C GLN A 53 -1.27 12.16 2.75
N ARG A 54 -0.58 11.10 2.33
CA ARG A 54 0.80 10.83 2.76
C ARG A 54 1.76 11.97 2.39
N LEU A 55 1.65 12.50 1.17
CA LEU A 55 2.48 13.63 0.72
C LEU A 55 2.21 14.91 1.54
N ARG A 56 0.96 15.12 2.00
CA ARG A 56 0.61 16.28 2.84
C ARG A 56 1.40 16.34 4.16
N ALA A 57 1.84 15.21 4.70
CA ALA A 57 2.68 15.17 5.92
C ALA A 57 4.06 15.85 5.76
N PHE A 58 4.48 16.09 4.51
CA PHE A 58 5.75 16.76 4.20
C PHE A 58 5.58 18.26 3.89
N ARG A 59 4.35 18.80 3.89
CA ARG A 59 4.12 20.23 3.65
C ARG A 59 4.78 21.08 4.74
N GLY A 60 5.32 22.24 4.33
CA GLY A 60 5.92 23.21 5.25
C GLY A 60 7.29 22.83 5.80
N ARG A 61 7.88 21.70 5.37
CA ARG A 61 9.24 21.28 5.78
C ARG A 61 10.35 21.98 5.00
N LEU A 62 10.02 22.59 3.86
CA LEU A 62 10.97 23.29 3.02
C LEU A 62 11.00 24.78 3.40
N PRO A 63 12.18 25.43 3.35
CA PRO A 63 12.30 26.88 3.49
C PRO A 63 11.38 27.64 2.54
N ALA A 64 10.96 28.85 2.93
CA ALA A 64 10.04 29.67 2.13
C ALA A 64 10.61 30.06 0.76
N ASP A 65 11.93 30.12 0.65
CA ASP A 65 12.72 30.44 -0.53
C ASP A 65 13.23 29.18 -1.27
N PHE A 66 12.87 27.98 -0.81
CA PHE A 66 13.29 26.75 -1.46
C PHE A 66 12.70 26.64 -2.86
N LYS A 67 13.58 26.51 -3.85
CA LYS A 67 13.23 26.21 -5.23
C LYS A 67 13.94 24.92 -5.65
N PHE A 68 13.16 23.96 -6.12
CA PHE A 68 13.72 22.74 -6.67
C PHE A 68 14.31 23.01 -8.06
N ASP A 69 15.62 22.75 -8.22
CA ASP A 69 16.30 22.73 -9.51
C ASP A 69 16.67 21.30 -9.89
N ARG A 70 16.19 20.86 -11.06
CA ARG A 70 16.38 19.50 -11.53
C ARG A 70 17.80 19.25 -12.02
N ASP A 71 18.41 20.23 -12.67
CA ASP A 71 19.72 20.07 -13.31
C ASP A 71 20.82 20.12 -12.23
N GLU A 72 20.67 21.00 -11.24
CA GLU A 72 21.51 21.01 -10.03
C GLU A 72 21.47 19.66 -9.29
N ALA A 73 20.27 19.11 -9.08
CA ALA A 73 20.10 17.85 -8.35
C ALA A 73 20.65 16.61 -9.09
N ASN A 74 20.76 16.67 -10.42
CA ASN A 74 21.24 15.58 -11.28
C ASN A 74 22.66 15.78 -11.82
N GLY A 75 23.33 16.89 -11.46
CA GLY A 75 24.73 17.14 -11.80
C GLY A 75 25.66 16.19 -11.05
N ARG A 76 25.84 14.99 -11.58
CA ARG A 76 26.83 14.01 -11.14
C ARG A 76 27.64 13.54 -12.33
#